data_AF-A0A925M8R9-F1
#
_entry.id   AF-A0A925M8R9-F1
#
_cell.length_a   1.000
_cell.length_b   1.000
_cell.length_c   1.000
_cell.angle_alpha   90.00
_cell.angle_beta   90.00
_cell.angle_gamma   90.00
#
_symmetry.space_group_name_H-M   'P 1'
#
loop_
_entity.id
_entity.type
_entity.pdbx_description
1 polymer ?
#
loop_
_entity_poly.entity_id
_entity_poly.type
_entity_poly.pdbx_seq_one_letter_code
_entity_poly.pdbx_strand_id
1 'polypeptide(L)'
;MVRDTLSRSTDRSQYAILAMLVYLAPMYRLVLVAAVATAACNPTDNNRPATLEYITEAILQPSCGQSVCHSTYKMESGYAFDTVEAARRSIKESSLVQESDSASSLLYNVLIREVKRMPYDAPLLDKDVALIKQWIDDGAPGLDEVTP
;
A
#
# COMPACT_ATOMS: atom_id res chain seq x y z
N MET A 1 3.07 77.53 -50.65
CA MET A 1 4.47 77.97 -50.48
C MET A 1 4.50 78.61 -49.09
N VAL A 2 5.10 78.12 -48.00
CA VAL A 2 6.19 77.16 -47.69
C VAL A 2 5.82 76.59 -46.30
N ARG A 3 5.51 75.30 -46.16
CA ARG A 3 6.34 74.23 -45.55
C ARG A 3 7.19 74.59 -44.31
N ASP A 4 7.03 73.71 -43.32
CA ASP A 4 8.01 73.24 -42.34
C ASP A 4 8.40 74.16 -41.20
N THR A 5 8.26 73.67 -39.97
CA THR A 5 9.40 73.09 -39.24
C THR A 5 8.97 72.50 -37.90
N LEU A 6 9.34 71.24 -37.67
CA LEU A 6 10.05 70.72 -36.47
C LEU A 6 9.30 70.83 -35.11
N SER A 7 9.30 69.89 -34.17
CA SER A 7 10.12 68.73 -33.88
C SER A 7 9.38 67.96 -32.79
N ARG A 8 9.05 66.68 -32.98
CA ARG A 8 9.65 65.53 -32.27
C ARG A 8 10.33 65.86 -30.93
N SER A 9 9.72 65.42 -29.83
CA SER A 9 10.27 65.20 -28.47
C SER A 9 9.04 65.12 -27.56
N THR A 10 8.61 64.05 -26.90
CA THR A 10 9.25 62.88 -26.26
C THR A 10 8.05 62.00 -25.89
N ASP A 11 7.78 60.87 -26.54
CA ASP A 11 8.34 59.53 -26.24
C ASP A 11 8.78 59.33 -24.78
N ARG A 12 8.18 58.32 -24.12
CA ARG A 12 8.73 57.45 -23.04
C ARG A 12 7.80 57.13 -21.86
N SER A 13 6.64 57.77 -21.71
CA SER A 13 5.83 57.54 -20.48
C SER A 13 4.78 56.43 -20.56
N GLN A 14 4.46 55.91 -21.76
CA GLN A 14 3.26 55.05 -21.91
C GLN A 14 3.57 53.55 -22.04
N TYR A 15 4.82 53.16 -22.34
CA TYR A 15 5.19 51.76 -22.56
C TYR A 15 5.68 51.02 -21.31
N ALA A 16 5.99 51.73 -20.21
CA ALA A 16 6.42 51.08 -18.96
C ALA A 16 5.26 50.40 -18.20
N ILE A 17 4.01 50.85 -18.38
CA ILE A 17 2.86 50.33 -17.64
C ILE A 17 2.28 49.06 -18.29
N LEU A 18 2.43 48.89 -19.62
CA LEU A 18 1.95 47.70 -20.32
C LEU A 18 2.87 46.48 -20.24
N ALA A 19 4.15 46.65 -19.87
CA ALA A 19 5.10 45.54 -19.75
C ALA A 19 5.08 44.83 -18.37
N MET A 20 4.38 45.38 -17.37
CA MET A 20 4.36 44.81 -16.01
C MET A 20 3.22 43.80 -15.78
N LEU A 21 2.20 43.79 -16.66
CA LEU A 21 1.03 42.90 -16.53
C LEU A 21 1.17 41.55 -17.26
N VAL A 22 2.24 41.34 -18.04
CA VAL A 22 2.46 40.08 -18.77
C VAL A 22 3.40 39.12 -18.01
N TYR A 23 4.14 39.60 -17.01
CA TYR A 23 5.15 38.80 -16.28
C TYR A 23 4.68 38.20 -14.95
N LEU A 24 3.41 38.33 -14.58
CA LEU A 24 2.84 37.75 -13.34
C LEU A 24 1.98 36.50 -13.58
N ALA A 25 1.83 36.06 -14.83
CA ALA A 25 0.95 34.93 -15.19
C ALA A 25 1.54 33.50 -15.07
N PRO A 26 2.87 33.22 -15.06
CA PRO A 26 3.32 31.83 -15.04
C PRO A 26 3.46 31.27 -13.61
N MET A 27 3.62 32.11 -12.58
CA MET A 27 3.89 31.64 -11.21
C MET A 27 2.64 31.26 -10.42
N TYR A 28 1.45 31.78 -10.78
CA TYR A 28 0.21 31.41 -10.08
C TYR A 28 -0.29 30.01 -10.47
N ARG A 29 0.14 29.48 -11.63
CA ARG A 29 -0.20 28.10 -12.06
C ARG A 29 0.56 27.02 -11.30
N LEU A 30 1.67 27.35 -10.64
CA LEU A 30 2.46 26.39 -9.86
C LEU A 30 1.92 26.17 -8.44
N VAL A 31 1.15 27.11 -7.88
CA VAL A 31 0.62 27.00 -6.51
C VAL A 31 -0.58 26.04 -6.41
N LEU A 32 -1.37 25.87 -7.47
CA LEU A 32 -2.53 24.97 -7.46
C LEU A 32 -2.19 23.48 -7.63
N VAL A 33 -1.01 23.13 -8.16
CA VAL A 33 -0.60 21.72 -8.34
C VAL A 33 -0.11 21.09 -7.02
N ALA A 34 0.37 21.89 -6.07
CA ALA A 34 0.91 21.39 -4.80
C ALA A 34 -0.17 20.96 -3.79
N ALA A 35 -1.41 21.44 -3.91
CA ALA A 35 -2.47 21.17 -2.93
C ALA A 35 -3.19 19.82 -3.10
N VAL A 36 -2.99 19.12 -4.22
CA VAL A 36 -3.69 17.84 -4.52
C VAL A 36 -2.87 16.61 -4.06
N ALA A 37 -1.59 16.78 -3.72
CA ALA A 37 -0.69 15.67 -3.42
C ALA A 37 -0.86 15.04 -2.02
N THR A 38 -1.63 15.64 -1.11
CA THR A 38 -1.76 15.14 0.27
C THR A 38 -2.96 14.23 0.51
N ALA A 39 -3.85 14.05 -0.46
CA ALA A 39 -5.08 13.26 -0.30
C ALA A 39 -4.93 11.77 -0.70
N ALA A 40 -3.78 11.36 -1.25
CA ALA A 40 -3.63 10.01 -1.81
C ALA A 40 -3.16 8.94 -0.81
N CYS A 41 -2.66 9.33 0.37
CA CYS A 41 -2.30 8.39 1.42
C CYS A 41 -3.39 8.40 2.49
N ASN A 42 -4.54 7.76 2.21
CA ASN A 42 -5.52 7.48 3.24
C ASN A 42 -5.20 6.10 3.87
N PRO A 43 -4.57 6.03 5.05
CA PRO A 43 -4.20 4.75 5.69
C PRO A 43 -5.41 3.94 6.16
N THR A 44 -6.63 4.41 5.91
CA THR A 44 -7.88 3.83 6.43
C THR A 44 -8.64 2.98 5.41
N ASP A 45 -8.28 3.02 4.11
CA ASP A 45 -8.96 2.22 3.09
C ASP A 45 -8.36 0.80 3.01
N ASN A 46 -8.80 -0.08 3.90
CA ASN A 46 -8.47 -1.52 3.90
C ASN A 46 -9.31 -2.29 2.87
N ASN A 47 -9.31 -1.88 1.60
CA ASN A 47 -10.05 -2.59 0.53
C ASN A 47 -9.28 -3.82 -0.01
N ARG A 48 -8.49 -4.47 0.86
CA ARG A 48 -7.68 -5.63 0.49
C ARG A 48 -8.56 -6.88 0.52
N PRO A 49 -8.47 -7.76 -0.49
CA PRO A 49 -9.21 -9.02 -0.46
C PRO A 49 -8.77 -9.86 0.74
N ALA A 50 -9.72 -10.19 1.60
CA ALA A 50 -9.50 -11.15 2.68
C ALA A 50 -9.70 -12.56 2.11
N THR A 51 -8.78 -13.05 1.27
CA THR A 51 -8.82 -14.40 0.70
C THR A 51 -7.49 -15.13 0.93
N LEU A 52 -7.50 -16.46 0.89
CA LEU A 52 -6.27 -17.24 1.08
C LEU A 52 -5.17 -16.84 0.08
N GLU A 53 -5.53 -16.60 -1.18
CA GLU A 53 -4.59 -16.22 -2.23
C GLU A 53 -3.89 -14.89 -1.90
N TYR A 54 -4.68 -13.84 -1.65
CA TYR A 54 -4.13 -12.54 -1.30
C TYR A 54 -3.30 -12.59 -0.02
N ILE A 55 -3.80 -13.25 1.03
CA ILE A 55 -3.07 -13.37 2.29
C ILE A 55 -1.75 -14.12 2.11
N THR A 56 -1.73 -15.16 1.29
CA THR A 56 -0.49 -15.89 1.05
C THR A 56 0.49 -15.02 0.29
N GLU A 57 0.12 -14.51 -0.88
CA GLU A 57 1.06 -13.80 -1.76
C GLU A 57 1.52 -12.46 -1.17
N ALA A 58 0.61 -11.71 -0.54
CA ALA A 58 0.90 -10.37 -0.06
C ALA A 58 1.45 -10.35 1.38
N ILE A 59 1.24 -11.40 2.17
CA ILE A 59 1.60 -11.40 3.60
C ILE A 59 2.45 -12.61 3.98
N LEU A 60 1.92 -13.83 3.83
CA LEU A 60 2.59 -15.03 4.35
C LEU A 60 3.87 -15.36 3.58
N GLN A 61 3.85 -15.28 2.25
CA GLN A 61 5.01 -15.55 1.40
C GLN A 61 6.18 -14.58 1.70
N PRO A 62 6.00 -13.24 1.64
CA PRO A 62 7.11 -12.32 1.91
C PRO A 62 7.56 -12.30 3.38
N SER A 63 6.70 -12.63 4.34
CA SER A 63 7.01 -12.48 5.77
C SER A 63 7.34 -13.79 6.49
N CYS A 64 6.85 -14.92 5.99
CA CYS A 64 6.94 -16.24 6.63
C CYS A 64 7.53 -17.29 5.67
N GLY A 65 7.18 -17.22 4.39
CA GLY A 65 7.56 -18.11 3.29
C GLY A 65 9.01 -17.97 2.81
N GLN A 66 9.87 -17.33 3.60
CA GLN A 66 11.27 -17.17 3.24
C GLN A 66 11.99 -18.52 3.28
N SER A 67 12.98 -18.71 2.39
CA SER A 67 13.63 -20.01 2.15
C SER A 67 14.23 -20.66 3.41
N VAL A 68 14.60 -19.86 4.41
CA VAL A 68 15.20 -20.32 5.68
C VAL A 68 14.19 -20.55 6.80
N CYS A 69 12.90 -20.29 6.56
CA CYS A 69 11.82 -20.37 7.54
C CYS A 69 10.72 -21.34 7.08
N HIS A 70 9.51 -20.85 6.81
CA HIS A 70 8.35 -21.66 6.45
C HIS A 70 8.16 -21.72 4.94
N SER A 71 9.13 -22.26 4.20
CA SER A 71 9.03 -22.49 2.75
C SER A 71 8.91 -23.98 2.42
N THR A 72 8.54 -24.34 1.20
CA THR A 72 8.57 -25.72 0.68
C THR A 72 9.98 -26.33 0.74
N TYR A 73 11.03 -25.50 0.80
CA TYR A 73 12.40 -25.97 0.94
C TYR A 73 12.77 -26.34 2.39
N LYS A 74 12.48 -25.45 3.35
CA LYS A 74 12.92 -25.62 4.75
C LYS A 74 11.86 -26.25 5.65
N MET A 75 10.59 -25.92 5.41
CA MET A 75 9.43 -26.39 6.17
C MET A 75 9.61 -26.28 7.70
N GLU A 76 10.05 -25.14 8.21
CA GLU A 76 10.23 -24.97 9.65
C GLU A 76 8.93 -25.31 10.40
N SER A 77 9.01 -26.12 11.46
CA SER A 77 7.84 -26.68 12.16
C SER A 77 6.83 -27.46 11.29
N GLY A 78 7.22 -27.86 10.08
CA GLY A 78 6.37 -28.61 9.14
C GLY A 78 5.49 -27.75 8.23
N TYR A 79 5.65 -26.42 8.23
CA TYR A 79 4.78 -25.51 7.46
C TYR A 79 5.51 -24.85 6.30
N ALA A 80 4.80 -24.62 5.21
CA ALA A 80 5.26 -23.91 4.03
C ALA A 80 4.22 -22.87 3.59
N PHE A 81 4.66 -21.63 3.35
CA PHE A 81 3.83 -20.48 2.98
C PHE A 81 4.38 -19.71 1.78
N ASP A 82 5.34 -20.28 1.06
CA ASP A 82 6.00 -19.70 -0.11
C ASP A 82 5.20 -19.82 -1.41
N THR A 83 4.14 -20.65 -1.42
CA THR A 83 3.12 -20.70 -2.47
C THR A 83 1.73 -20.83 -1.86
N VAL A 84 0.68 -20.46 -2.61
CA VAL A 84 -0.73 -20.57 -2.19
C VAL A 84 -1.09 -22.02 -1.87
N GLU A 85 -0.66 -22.97 -2.68
CA GLU A 85 -0.93 -24.40 -2.51
C GLU A 85 -0.22 -24.96 -1.27
N ALA A 86 1.03 -24.56 -1.05
CA ALA A 86 1.78 -24.94 0.14
C ALA A 86 1.16 -24.37 1.41
N ALA A 87 0.72 -23.10 1.37
CA ALA A 87 0.03 -22.46 2.48
C ALA A 87 -1.29 -23.17 2.80
N ARG A 88 -2.13 -23.39 1.78
CA ARG A 88 -3.40 -24.14 1.90
C ARG A 88 -3.19 -25.48 2.59
N ARG A 89 -2.23 -26.27 2.09
CA ARG A 89 -1.91 -27.59 2.62
C ARG A 89 -1.45 -27.51 4.07
N SER A 90 -0.51 -26.63 4.38
CA SER A 90 -0.01 -26.43 5.75
C SER A 90 -1.14 -26.07 6.71
N ILE A 91 -2.04 -25.17 6.30
CA ILE A 91 -3.17 -24.72 7.09
C ILE A 91 -4.16 -25.86 7.34
N LYS A 92 -4.54 -26.61 6.30
CA LYS A 92 -5.52 -27.71 6.40
C LYS A 92 -4.99 -28.92 7.15
N GLU A 93 -3.78 -29.37 6.81
CA GLU A 93 -3.20 -30.59 7.40
C GLU A 93 -2.81 -30.39 8.87
N SER A 94 -2.45 -29.17 9.26
CA SER A 94 -2.00 -28.86 10.64
C SER A 94 -3.04 -28.11 11.48
N SER A 95 -4.26 -27.90 10.96
CA SER A 95 -5.32 -27.15 11.65
C SER A 95 -4.84 -25.79 12.19
N LEU A 96 -4.08 -25.04 11.36
CA LEU A 96 -3.52 -23.74 11.77
C LEU A 96 -4.59 -22.66 11.92
N VAL A 97 -5.72 -22.86 11.24
CA VAL A 97 -6.87 -21.96 11.20
C VAL A 97 -8.10 -22.72 11.65
N GLN A 98 -8.77 -22.18 12.65
CA GLN A 98 -10.13 -22.53 13.04
C GLN A 98 -11.06 -21.48 12.42
N GLU A 99 -11.78 -21.87 11.37
CA GLU A 99 -12.68 -20.98 10.65
C GLU A 99 -13.69 -20.33 11.58
N SER A 100 -13.96 -19.04 11.36
CA SER A 100 -14.83 -18.20 12.20
C SER A 100 -14.37 -18.01 13.65
N ASP A 101 -13.17 -18.47 14.03
CA ASP A 101 -12.61 -18.31 15.36
C ASP A 101 -11.10 -18.02 15.31
N SER A 102 -10.75 -16.75 15.05
CA SER A 102 -9.36 -16.30 15.11
C SER A 102 -8.72 -16.50 16.49
N ALA A 103 -9.48 -16.40 17.58
CA ALA A 103 -8.95 -16.55 18.93
C ALA A 103 -8.44 -17.99 19.20
N SER A 104 -9.08 -18.99 18.60
CA SER A 104 -8.63 -20.39 18.66
C SER A 104 -7.63 -20.79 17.57
N SER A 105 -7.36 -19.90 16.61
CA SER A 105 -6.47 -20.19 15.47
C SER A 105 -4.99 -20.03 15.83
N LEU A 106 -4.19 -21.08 15.62
CA LEU A 106 -2.74 -21.02 15.88
C LEU A 106 -2.07 -19.93 15.04
N LEU A 107 -2.45 -19.81 13.76
CA LEU A 107 -1.90 -18.80 12.84
C LEU A 107 -2.04 -17.38 13.41
N TYR A 108 -3.21 -17.01 13.95
CA TYR A 108 -3.41 -15.70 14.54
C TYR A 108 -2.62 -15.54 15.85
N ASN A 109 -2.68 -16.53 16.73
CA ASN A 109 -2.04 -16.48 18.04
C ASN A 109 -0.51 -16.33 17.98
N VAL A 110 0.17 -16.95 16.99
CA VAL A 110 1.61 -16.78 16.84
C VAL A 110 2.03 -15.39 16.37
N LEU A 111 1.12 -14.63 15.74
CA LEU A 111 1.38 -13.26 15.29
C LEU A 111 1.30 -12.24 16.42
N ILE A 112 0.44 -12.48 17.41
CA ILE A 112 0.13 -11.51 18.48
C ILE A 112 0.81 -11.78 19.83
N ARG A 113 1.36 -12.99 20.03
CA ARG A 113 2.03 -13.35 21.29
C ARG A 113 3.32 -12.56 21.52
N GLU A 114 3.73 -12.41 22.77
CA GLU A 114 4.96 -11.69 23.12
C GLU A 114 6.23 -12.52 22.89
N VAL A 115 6.16 -13.82 23.20
CA VAL A 115 7.33 -14.72 23.19
C VAL A 115 7.25 -15.67 22.00
N LYS A 116 8.37 -15.84 21.28
CA LYS A 116 8.46 -16.61 20.04
C LYS A 116 7.41 -16.15 19.00
N ARG A 117 7.07 -14.86 18.99
CA ARG A 117 6.19 -14.25 17.99
C ARG A 117 6.74 -14.48 16.58
N MET A 118 5.85 -14.69 15.61
CA MET A 118 6.21 -14.69 14.20
C MET A 118 5.76 -13.39 13.52
N PRO A 119 6.49 -12.88 12.51
CA PRO A 119 7.84 -13.29 12.13
C PRO A 119 8.87 -13.01 13.23
N TYR A 120 9.94 -13.81 13.29
CA TYR A 120 10.92 -13.74 14.38
C TYR A 120 11.69 -12.41 14.38
N ASP A 121 12.05 -11.91 13.19
CA ASP A 121 12.94 -10.76 13.03
C ASP A 121 12.25 -9.42 13.31
N ALA A 122 10.95 -9.30 12.98
CA ALA A 122 10.17 -8.09 13.21
C ALA A 122 8.67 -8.40 13.35
N PRO A 123 7.90 -7.57 14.10
CA PRO A 123 6.44 -7.60 14.08
C PRO A 123 5.88 -7.44 12.68
N LEU A 124 4.87 -8.24 12.36
CA LEU A 124 4.05 -8.00 11.19
C LEU A 124 3.28 -6.67 11.39
N LEU A 125 2.97 -5.97 10.30
CA LEU A 125 2.19 -4.73 10.40
C LEU A 125 0.81 -5.01 11.00
N ASP A 126 0.34 -4.14 11.89
CA ASP A 126 -0.96 -4.30 12.56
C ASP A 126 -2.12 -4.47 11.56
N LYS A 127 -2.05 -3.77 10.43
CA LYS A 127 -3.06 -3.89 9.36
C LYS A 127 -3.06 -5.27 8.70
N ASP A 128 -1.91 -5.94 8.62
CA ASP A 128 -1.78 -7.27 8.02
C ASP A 128 -2.24 -8.33 9.01
N VAL A 129 -1.91 -8.17 10.30
CA VAL A 129 -2.47 -8.98 11.39
C VAL A 129 -4.00 -8.85 11.44
N ALA A 130 -4.52 -7.62 11.31
CA ALA A 130 -5.97 -7.36 11.26
C ALA A 130 -6.64 -8.02 10.05
N LEU A 131 -6.00 -7.99 8.87
CA LEU A 131 -6.53 -8.64 7.67
C LEU A 131 -6.56 -10.17 7.81
N ILE A 132 -5.50 -10.78 8.39
CA ILE A 132 -5.48 -12.21 8.68
C ILE A 132 -6.57 -12.57 9.68
N LYS A 133 -6.73 -11.77 10.74
CA LYS A 133 -7.81 -11.96 11.73
C LYS A 133 -9.17 -11.94 11.06
N GLN A 134 -9.44 -10.91 10.25
CA GLN A 134 -10.69 -10.77 9.52
C GLN A 134 -10.93 -11.96 8.60
N TRP A 135 -9.94 -12.36 7.81
CA TRP A 135 -10.09 -13.51 6.91
C TRP A 135 -10.46 -14.79 7.66
N ILE A 136 -9.83 -15.06 8.81
CA ILE A 136 -10.19 -16.22 9.63
C ILE A 136 -11.64 -16.10 10.14
N ASP A 137 -12.00 -14.94 10.69
CA ASP A 137 -13.34 -14.69 11.25
C ASP A 137 -14.44 -14.72 10.16
N ASP A 138 -14.11 -14.36 8.92
CA ASP A 138 -14.99 -14.42 7.75
C ASP A 138 -15.12 -15.86 7.18
N GLY A 139 -14.58 -16.87 7.88
CA GLY A 139 -14.65 -18.28 7.47
C GLY A 139 -13.52 -18.72 6.53
N ALA A 140 -12.40 -18.00 6.53
CA ALA A 140 -11.22 -18.28 5.72
C ALA A 140 -11.53 -18.48 4.22
N PRO A 141 -12.25 -17.56 3.55
CA PRO A 141 -12.65 -17.74 2.16
C PRO A 141 -11.46 -18.03 1.25
N GLY A 142 -11.70 -18.95 0.31
CA GLY A 142 -10.67 -19.49 -0.56
C GLY A 142 -9.84 -20.62 0.06
N LEU A 143 -10.03 -21.04 1.32
CA LEU A 143 -9.29 -22.16 1.95
C LEU A 143 -9.79 -23.55 1.51
N ASP A 144 -11.09 -23.68 1.27
CA ASP A 144 -11.70 -24.92 0.77
C ASP A 144 -11.87 -24.98 -0.74
N GLU A 145 -11.79 -23.83 -1.40
CA GLU A 145 -11.84 -23.74 -2.86
C GLU A 145 -10.49 -24.15 -3.44
N VAL A 146 -10.42 -25.33 -4.04
CA VAL A 146 -9.30 -25.70 -4.92
C VAL A 146 -9.53 -24.97 -6.24
N THR A 147 -8.86 -23.84 -6.45
CA THR A 147 -8.82 -23.19 -7.76
C THR A 147 -8.24 -24.20 -8.76
N PRO A 148 -8.96 -24.58 -9.85
CA PRO A 148 -8.49 -25.56 -10.83
C PRO A 148 -7.23 -25.14 -11.59
#